data_AF-A0A5J5B7H8-F1
#
_entry.id   AF-A0A5J5B7H8-F1
#
_cell.length_a   1.000
_cell.length_b   1.000
_cell.length_c   1.000
_cell.angle_alpha   90.00
_cell.angle_beta   90.00
_cell.angle_gamma   90.00
#
_symmetry.space_group_name_H-M   'P 1'
#
loop_
_entity.id
_entity.type
_entity.pdbx_description
1 polymer ?
#
loop_
_entity_poly.entity_id
_entity_poly.type
_entity_poly.pdbx_seq_one_letter_code
_entity_poly.pdbx_strand_id
1 'polypeptide(L)'
;MAGGTASEVLRERVSRLENFVGVPEDDGAVPLSVSTEQHAIELVDLRRILDDFMTESSARITNIMEDVMALTDVVKINLKSLEDDVALVKQTRPKQEGREKENRDALCIAGED
;
A
#
# COMPACT_ATOMS: atom_id res chain seq x y z
N MET A 1 34.27 -6.65 2.37
CA MET A 1 35.31 -6.37 3.39
C MET A 1 35.76 -4.90 3.40
N ALA A 2 34.85 -3.92 3.28
CA ALA A 2 35.22 -2.49 3.21
C ALA A 2 35.01 -1.70 4.52
N GLY A 3 34.51 -2.35 5.58
CA GLY A 3 34.19 -1.70 6.87
C GLY A 3 35.35 -1.64 7.87
N GLY A 4 36.38 -2.48 7.73
CA GLY A 4 37.45 -2.59 8.74
C GLY A 4 38.36 -1.37 8.83
N THR A 5 38.75 -0.79 7.69
CA THR A 5 39.72 0.31 7.66
C THR A 5 39.16 1.64 8.15
N ALA A 6 37.91 1.98 7.81
CA ALA A 6 37.29 3.22 8.27
C ALA A 6 36.96 3.20 9.77
N SER A 7 36.53 2.05 10.28
CA SER A 7 36.23 1.81 11.69
C SER A 7 37.49 1.92 12.56
N GLU A 8 38.59 1.26 12.15
CA GLU A 8 39.85 1.30 12.88
C GLU A 8 40.46 2.72 12.92
N VAL A 9 40.43 3.43 11.79
CA VAL A 9 40.90 4.81 11.71
C VAL A 9 40.06 5.74 12.59
N LEU A 10 38.74 5.53 12.65
CA LEU A 10 37.88 6.32 13.54
C LEU A 10 38.21 6.03 15.01
N ARG A 11 38.37 4.75 15.37
CA ARG A 11 38.72 4.34 16.75
C ARG A 11 40.06 4.93 17.19
N GLU A 12 41.07 4.89 16.31
CA GLU A 12 42.38 5.47 16.58
C GLU A 12 42.30 7.00 16.79
N ARG A 13 41.52 7.69 15.94
CA ARG A 13 41.32 9.14 16.07
C ARG A 13 40.61 9.51 17.36
N VAL A 14 39.58 8.77 17.75
CA VAL A 14 38.84 8.97 19.00
C VAL A 14 39.74 8.73 20.21
N SER A 15 40.51 7.63 20.21
CA SER A 15 41.49 7.33 21.27
C SER A 15 42.58 8.41 21.42
N ARG A 16 43.11 8.94 20.30
CA ARG A 16 44.09 10.04 20.34
C ARG A 16 43.50 11.33 20.93
N LEU A 17 42.23 11.60 20.64
CA LEU A 17 41.53 12.77 21.15
C LEU A 17 41.26 12.66 22.66
N GLU A 18 40.79 11.49 23.12
CA GLU A 18 40.67 11.18 24.55
C GLU A 18 41.98 11.36 25.30
N ASN A 19 43.07 10.83 24.76
CA ASN A 19 44.39 10.95 25.38
C ASN A 19 44.90 12.40 25.45
N PHE A 20 44.46 13.26 24.53
CA PHE A 20 44.83 14.68 24.50
C PHE A 20 43.98 15.54 25.46
N VAL A 21 42.68 15.24 25.57
CA VAL A 21 41.73 16.02 26.38
C VAL A 21 41.70 15.53 27.83
N GLY A 22 42.05 14.27 28.08
CA GLY A 22 41.83 13.58 29.34
C GLY A 22 40.37 13.17 29.51
N VAL A 23 40.13 12.10 30.27
CA VAL A 23 38.77 11.72 30.67
C VAL A 23 38.39 12.57 31.88
N PRO A 24 37.23 13.25 31.89
CA PRO A 24 36.76 13.98 33.07
C PRO A 24 36.70 13.04 34.29
N GLU A 25 37.18 13.50 35.46
CA GLU A 25 37.17 12.73 36.72
C GLU A 25 35.76 12.63 37.36
N ASP A 26 34.72 12.48 36.54
CA ASP A 26 33.36 12.25 37.03
C ASP A 26 33.13 10.74 37.15
N ASP A 27 32.50 10.30 38.25
CA ASP A 27 32.27 8.87 38.57
C ASP A 27 31.40 8.15 37.51
N GLY A 28 30.74 8.90 36.62
CA GLY A 28 29.96 8.40 35.49
C GLY A 28 30.60 8.59 34.11
N ALA A 29 31.80 9.17 34.01
CA ALA A 29 32.43 9.46 32.73
C ALA A 29 32.98 8.19 32.06
N VAL A 30 32.37 7.80 30.94
CA VAL A 30 32.82 6.70 30.09
C VAL A 30 33.79 7.24 29.03
N PRO A 31 34.90 6.54 28.72
CA PRO A 31 35.79 6.92 27.63
C PRO A 31 35.02 7.07 26.30
N LEU A 32 35.32 8.11 25.51
CA LEU A 32 34.60 8.36 24.25
C LEU A 32 34.71 7.17 23.27
N SER A 33 35.79 6.41 23.34
CA SER A 33 36.07 5.21 22.56
C SER A 33 35.08 4.11 22.85
N VAL A 34 34.79 3.86 24.13
CA VAL A 34 33.78 2.90 24.60
C VAL A 34 32.38 3.38 24.21
N SER A 35 32.08 4.67 24.40
CA SER A 35 30.78 5.24 24.01
C SER A 35 30.56 5.20 22.48
N THR A 36 31.60 5.47 21.68
CA THR A 36 31.53 5.43 20.22
C THR A 36 31.35 4.00 19.71
N GLU A 37 32.01 3.02 20.32
CA GLU A 37 31.82 1.60 20.00
C GLU A 37 30.40 1.12 20.33
N GLN A 38 29.88 1.52 21.49
CA GLN A 38 28.51 1.22 21.89
C GLN A 38 27.47 1.82 20.92
N HIS A 39 27.63 3.09 20.55
CA HIS A 39 26.75 3.71 19.55
C HIS A 39 26.86 3.07 18.16
N ALA A 40 28.03 2.57 17.78
CA ALA A 40 28.17 1.83 16.52
C ALA A 40 27.34 0.52 16.54
N ILE A 41 27.29 -0.17 17.68
CA ILE A 41 26.46 -1.37 17.86
C ILE A 41 24.97 -0.99 17.80
N GLU A 42 24.56 0.06 18.52
CA GLU A 42 23.17 0.54 18.51
C GLU A 42 22.70 0.94 17.09
N LEU A 43 23.56 1.55 16.29
CA LEU A 43 23.27 1.88 14.90
C LEU A 43 23.11 0.64 14.02
N VAL A 44 23.88 -0.43 14.28
CA VAL A 44 23.72 -1.71 13.57
C VAL A 44 22.39 -2.36 13.93
N ASP A 45 22.02 -2.35 15.20
CA ASP A 45 20.75 -2.92 15.67
C ASP A 45 19.55 -2.13 15.14
N LEU A 46 19.59 -0.80 15.19
CA LEU A 46 18.55 0.07 14.61
C LEU A 46 18.41 -0.15 13.11
N ARG A 47 19.52 -0.30 12.39
CA ARG A 47 19.49 -0.60 10.96
C ARG A 47 18.80 -1.94 10.70
N ARG A 48 19.10 -2.96 11.48
CA ARG A 48 18.44 -4.27 11.35
C ARG A 48 16.94 -4.17 11.60
N ILE A 49 16.52 -3.46 12.64
CA ILE A 49 15.09 -3.25 12.94
C ILE A 49 14.40 -2.55 11.75
N LEU A 50 15.05 -1.54 11.17
CA LEU A 50 14.52 -0.83 10.01
C LEU A 50 14.42 -1.75 8.78
N ASP A 51 15.45 -2.56 8.51
CA ASP A 51 15.47 -3.49 7.37
C ASP A 51 14.36 -4.57 7.51
N ASP A 52 14.15 -5.09 8.72
CA ASP A 52 13.08 -6.05 9.04
C ASP A 52 11.70 -5.39 8.84
N PHE A 53 11.51 -4.16 9.35
CA PHE A 53 10.27 -3.40 9.19
C PHE A 53 9.95 -3.12 7.71
N MET A 54 10.95 -2.71 6.92
CA MET A 54 10.78 -2.46 5.49
C MET A 54 10.41 -3.74 4.75
N THR A 55 11.05 -4.86 5.07
CA THR A 55 10.77 -6.17 4.46
C THR A 55 9.34 -6.62 4.77
N GLU A 56 8.93 -6.56 6.03
CA GLU A 56 7.57 -6.93 6.44
C GLU A 56 6.53 -6.01 5.79
N SER A 57 6.78 -4.70 5.78
CA SER A 57 5.88 -3.72 5.18
C SER A 57 5.73 -3.92 3.67
N SER A 58 6.83 -4.18 2.96
CA SER A 58 6.78 -4.51 1.53
C SER A 58 5.95 -5.76 1.26
N ALA A 59 6.13 -6.83 2.02
CA ALA A 59 5.33 -8.04 1.88
C ALA A 59 3.83 -7.78 2.14
N ARG A 60 3.49 -7.02 3.19
CA ARG A 60 2.10 -6.64 3.48
C ARG A 60 1.48 -5.80 2.35
N ILE A 61 2.23 -4.84 1.80
CA ILE A 61 1.77 -4.00 0.67
C ILE A 61 1.51 -4.86 -0.56
N THR A 62 2.40 -5.81 -0.88
CA THR A 62 2.22 -6.75 -1.99
C THR A 62 0.93 -7.54 -1.83
N ASN A 63 0.67 -8.13 -0.66
CA ASN A 63 -0.55 -8.89 -0.40
C ASN A 63 -1.82 -8.02 -0.55
N ILE A 64 -1.81 -6.78 -0.02
CA ILE A 64 -2.93 -5.86 -0.19
C ILE A 64 -3.17 -5.54 -1.67
N MET A 65 -2.10 -5.37 -2.44
CA MET A 65 -2.21 -5.10 -3.87
C MET A 65 -2.82 -6.29 -4.63
N GLU A 66 -2.45 -7.52 -4.26
CA GLU A 66 -3.06 -8.74 -4.80
C GLU A 66 -4.56 -8.83 -4.47
N ASP A 67 -4.94 -8.55 -3.23
CA ASP A 67 -6.36 -8.51 -2.80
C ASP A 67 -7.16 -7.46 -3.58
N VAL A 68 -6.58 -6.25 -3.77
CA VAL A 68 -7.21 -5.18 -4.54
C VAL A 68 -7.38 -5.57 -6.01
N MET A 69 -6.41 -6.25 -6.61
CA MET A 69 -6.52 -6.78 -7.98
C MET A 69 -7.64 -7.81 -8.08
N ALA A 70 -7.70 -8.77 -7.15
CA ALA A 70 -8.76 -9.78 -7.11
C ALA A 70 -10.15 -9.14 -6.95
N LEU A 71 -10.30 -8.17 -6.05
CA LEU A 71 -11.54 -7.42 -5.88
C LEU A 71 -11.93 -6.66 -7.16
N THR A 72 -10.95 -6.05 -7.82
CA THR A 72 -11.17 -5.34 -9.08
C THR A 72 -11.75 -6.27 -10.15
N ASP A 73 -11.24 -7.49 -10.25
CA ASP A 73 -11.75 -8.46 -11.24
C ASP A 73 -13.16 -8.95 -10.91
N VAL A 74 -13.49 -9.16 -9.64
CA VAL A 74 -14.87 -9.46 -9.20
C VAL A 74 -15.82 -8.32 -9.57
N VAL A 75 -15.43 -7.06 -9.31
CA VAL A 75 -16.25 -5.90 -9.64
C VAL A 75 -16.46 -5.77 -11.15
N LYS A 76 -15.43 -6.01 -11.97
CA LYS A 76 -15.56 -6.03 -13.44
C LYS A 76 -16.58 -7.06 -13.91
N ILE A 77 -16.53 -8.27 -13.36
CA ILE A 77 -17.47 -9.35 -13.71
C ILE A 77 -18.90 -8.94 -13.35
N ASN A 78 -19.11 -8.43 -12.14
CA ASN A 78 -20.42 -7.97 -11.68
C ASN A 78 -20.96 -6.84 -12.56
N LEU A 79 -20.11 -5.87 -12.93
CA LEU A 79 -20.51 -4.77 -13.80
C LEU A 79 -20.94 -5.26 -15.18
N LYS A 80 -20.19 -6.20 -15.76
CA LYS A 80 -20.54 -6.80 -17.06
C LYS A 80 -21.86 -7.57 -16.99
N SER A 81 -22.08 -8.36 -15.93
CA SER A 81 -23.35 -9.05 -15.71
C SER A 81 -24.51 -8.06 -15.61
N LEU A 82 -24.32 -6.95 -14.90
CA LEU A 82 -25.33 -5.91 -14.78
C LEU A 82 -25.61 -5.21 -16.11
N GLU A 83 -24.57 -4.96 -16.92
CA GLU A 83 -24.72 -4.41 -18.27
C GLU A 83 -25.54 -5.35 -19.18
N ASP A 84 -25.26 -6.66 -19.12
CA ASP A 84 -25.99 -7.69 -19.86
C ASP A 84 -27.47 -7.75 -19.42
N ASP A 85 -27.74 -7.75 -18.11
CA ASP A 85 -29.10 -7.76 -17.55
C ASP A 85 -29.89 -6.51 -17.98
N VAL A 86 -29.26 -5.33 -17.95
CA VAL A 86 -29.89 -4.08 -18.40
C VAL A 86 -30.19 -4.11 -19.91
N ALA A 87 -29.28 -4.67 -20.71
CA ALA A 87 -29.50 -4.83 -22.15
C ALA A 87 -30.69 -5.75 -22.45
N LEU A 88 -30.81 -6.85 -21.72
CA LEU A 88 -31.96 -7.76 -21.81
C LEU A 88 -33.27 -7.05 -21.48
N VAL A 89 -33.33 -6.32 -20.35
CA VAL A 89 -34.53 -5.55 -19.97
C VAL A 89 -34.93 -4.53 -21.04
N LYS A 90 -33.95 -3.88 -21.68
CA LYS A 90 -34.21 -2.93 -22.78
C LYS A 90 -34.78 -3.62 -24.02
N GLN A 91 -34.33 -4.83 -24.36
CA GLN A 91 -34.89 -5.61 -25.47
C GLN A 91 -36.29 -6.15 -25.16
N THR A 92 -36.55 -6.58 -23.92
CA THR A 92 -37.82 -7.19 -23.53
C THR A 92 -38.91 -6.18 -23.20
N ARG A 93 -38.61 -4.88 -23.17
CA ARG A 93 -39.65 -3.84 -23.19
C ARG A 93 -40.20 -3.76 -24.62
N PRO A 94 -41.39 -4.32 -24.91
CA PRO A 94 -42.02 -4.01 -26.19
C PRO A 94 -42.23 -2.50 -26.24
N LYS A 95 -42.15 -1.90 -27.44
CA LYS A 95 -42.66 -0.54 -27.69
C LYS A 95 -44.12 -0.48 -27.22
N GLN A 96 -44.32 -0.11 -25.96
CA GLN A 96 -45.65 0.04 -25.38
C GLN A 96 -46.29 1.38 -25.82
N GLU A 97 -45.62 2.14 -26.69
CA GLU A 97 -46.11 3.44 -27.19
C GLU A 97 -46.93 3.37 -28.48
N GLY A 98 -47.21 2.19 -29.04
CA GLY A 98 -47.98 2.08 -30.29
C GLY A 98 -49.37 1.46 -30.21
N ARG A 99 -49.65 0.61 -29.22
CA ARG A 99 -50.77 -0.35 -29.33
C ARG A 99 -52.06 0.02 -28.60
N GLU A 100 -52.07 1.11 -27.83
CA GLU A 100 -53.28 1.58 -27.12
C GLU A 100 -54.09 2.64 -27.88
N LYS A 101 -53.58 3.21 -28.97
CA LYS A 101 -54.35 4.16 -29.79
C LYS A 101 -55.15 3.48 -30.90
N GLU A 102 -54.63 2.43 -31.53
CA GLU A 102 -55.31 1.78 -32.68
C GLU A 102 -56.56 0.98 -32.27
N ASN A 103 -56.63 0.50 -31.03
CA ASN A 103 -57.79 -0.25 -30.53
C ASN A 103 -58.95 0.64 -30.04
N ARG A 104 -58.73 1.96 -29.91
CA ARG A 104 -59.80 2.91 -29.55
C ARG A 104 -60.53 3.43 -30.79
N ASP A 105 -59.83 3.55 -31.90
CA ASP A 105 -60.41 4.02 -33.17
C ASP A 105 -61.19 2.91 -33.91
N ALA A 106 -60.79 1.64 -33.76
CA ALA A 106 -61.54 0.51 -34.33
C ALA A 106 -62.86 0.19 -33.62
N LEU A 107 -62.98 0.54 -32.33
CA LEU A 107 -64.19 0.27 -31.54
C LEU A 107 -65.30 1.32 -31.77
N CYS A 108 -64.97 2.51 -32.27
CA CYS A 108 -65.94 3.58 -32.54
C CYS A 108 -66.64 3.45 -33.91
N ILE A 109 -66.11 2.65 -34.84
CA ILE A 109 -66.66 2.54 -36.21
C ILE A 109 -67.67 1.38 -36.35
N ALA A 110 -67.75 0.47 -35.39
CA ALA A 110 -68.65 -0.70 -35.45
C ALA A 110 -70.04 -0.48 -34.83
N GLY A 111 -70.44 0.77 -34.54
CA GLY A 111 -71.64 1.11 -33.76
C GLY A 111 -72.68 1.98 -34.46
N GLU A 112 -72.58 2.24 -35.75
CA GLU A 112 -73.59 2.96 -36.53
C GLU A 112 -73.90 2.18 -37.82
N ASP A 113 -74.85 1.24 -37.72
CA ASP A 113 -75.73 0.79 -38.82
C ASP A 113 -77.10 0.41 -38.22
#